data_AF-A0AAF5PI60-F1
#
_entry.id   AF-A0AAF5PI60-F1
#
_cell.length_a   1.000
_cell.length_b   1.000
_cell.length_c   1.000
_cell.angle_alpha   90.00
_cell.angle_beta   90.00
_cell.angle_gamma   90.00
#
_symmetry.space_group_name_H-M   'P 1'
#
loop_
_entity.id
_entity.type
_entity.pdbx_description
1 polymer ?
#
loop_
_entity_poly.entity_id
_entity_poly.type
_entity_poly.pdbx_seq_one_letter_code
_entity_poly.pdbx_strand_id
1 'polypeptide(L)'
;MTMLIILSLICFSILFQSNSLLMFPQVEFPSDCMRAMCEADSGCVPKGCDEDIHGRYGCGYFRLNIYHYKQCYQPGKEDDQDEEEAWLTCAENYECSQECLRRLSNRYKVKCYGKSDCETLARIHDGGANGCRSKDTLPYWNIVKQKCPQC
;
A
#
# COMPACT_ATOMS: atom_id res chain seq x y z
N MET A 1 35.74 -49.33 -7.72
CA MET A 1 36.19 -47.96 -8.06
C MET A 1 35.12 -47.15 -8.79
N THR A 2 34.29 -47.78 -9.63
CA THR A 2 33.14 -47.16 -10.32
C THR A 2 31.97 -46.77 -9.40
N MET A 3 31.67 -47.54 -8.34
CA MET A 3 30.59 -47.21 -7.39
C MET A 3 30.85 -45.94 -6.56
N LEU A 4 32.12 -45.69 -6.17
CA LEU A 4 32.51 -44.52 -5.36
C LEU A 4 32.43 -43.20 -6.16
N ILE A 5 32.67 -43.26 -7.47
CA ILE A 5 32.60 -42.08 -8.36
C ILE A 5 31.13 -41.67 -8.56
N ILE A 6 30.22 -42.63 -8.71
CA ILE A 6 28.78 -42.37 -8.89
C ILE A 6 28.17 -41.73 -7.63
N LEU A 7 28.56 -42.20 -6.44
CA LEU A 7 28.12 -41.60 -5.16
C LEU A 7 28.61 -40.15 -4.98
N SER A 8 29.81 -39.82 -5.46
CA SER A 8 30.35 -38.45 -5.38
C SER A 8 29.65 -37.46 -6.32
N LEU A 9 29.22 -37.92 -7.51
CA LEU A 9 28.51 -37.10 -8.49
C LEU A 9 27.06 -36.80 -8.07
N ILE A 10 26.40 -37.74 -7.37
CA ILE A 10 25.04 -37.52 -6.83
C ILE A 10 25.06 -36.53 -5.66
N CYS A 11 26.12 -36.50 -4.84
CA CYS A 11 26.24 -35.49 -3.77
C CYS A 11 26.46 -34.07 -4.32
N PHE A 12 27.14 -33.91 -5.46
CA PHE A 12 27.43 -32.58 -6.02
C PHE A 12 26.20 -31.91 -6.66
N SER A 13 25.26 -32.70 -7.21
CA SER A 13 24.03 -32.18 -7.80
C SER A 13 22.95 -31.81 -6.78
N ILE A 14 23.04 -32.31 -5.54
CA ILE A 14 22.12 -31.93 -4.44
C ILE A 14 22.55 -30.60 -3.80
N LEU A 15 23.82 -30.21 -3.92
CA LEU A 15 24.35 -28.96 -3.34
C LEU A 15 24.10 -27.70 -4.20
N PHE A 16 23.46 -27.82 -5.37
CA PHE A 16 23.32 -26.73 -6.35
C PHE A 16 21.86 -26.31 -6.68
N GLN A 17 20.88 -26.69 -5.85
CA GLN A 17 19.48 -26.31 -6.06
C GLN A 17 18.79 -25.69 -4.82
N SER A 18 19.51 -24.89 -4.04
CA SER A 18 18.86 -23.91 -3.15
C SER A 18 18.86 -22.52 -3.77
N ASN A 19 18.31 -22.40 -4.98
CA ASN A 19 17.75 -21.13 -5.43
C ASN A 19 16.41 -20.97 -4.69
N SER A 20 16.46 -20.46 -3.46
CA SER A 20 15.29 -19.90 -2.80
C SER A 20 14.79 -18.74 -3.66
N LEU A 21 13.88 -19.04 -4.59
CA LEU A 21 13.06 -18.03 -5.24
C LEU A 21 12.23 -17.40 -4.12
N LEU A 22 12.63 -16.23 -3.66
CA LEU A 22 11.75 -15.37 -2.86
C LEU A 22 10.61 -14.98 -3.80
N MET A 23 9.55 -15.78 -3.80
CA MET A 23 8.30 -15.48 -4.46
C MET A 23 7.64 -14.39 -3.63
N PHE A 24 8.11 -13.14 -3.79
CA PHE A 24 7.41 -11.99 -3.24
C PHE A 24 6.04 -11.96 -3.92
N PRO A 25 4.94 -11.94 -3.16
CA PRO A 25 3.61 -11.80 -3.74
C PRO A 25 3.63 -10.53 -4.62
N GLN A 26 3.43 -10.71 -5.92
CA GLN A 26 3.35 -9.59 -6.85
C GLN A 26 2.06 -8.85 -6.54
N VAL A 27 2.17 -7.60 -6.10
CA VAL A 27 1.02 -6.73 -5.87
C VAL A 27 0.49 -6.27 -7.22
N GLU A 28 -0.76 -6.63 -7.55
CA GLU A 28 -1.44 -6.11 -8.74
C GLU A 28 -1.97 -4.69 -8.47
N PHE A 29 -1.50 -3.73 -9.26
CA PHE A 29 -1.91 -2.33 -9.13
C PHE A 29 -3.07 -2.01 -10.07
N PRO A 30 -4.24 -1.56 -9.58
CA PRO A 30 -5.40 -1.23 -10.42
C PRO A 30 -5.21 0.06 -11.22
N SER A 31 -4.19 0.86 -10.88
CA SER A 31 -3.78 2.04 -11.66
C SER A 31 -2.35 2.45 -11.33
N ASP A 32 -1.70 3.17 -12.25
CA ASP A 32 -0.39 3.79 -12.01
C ASP A 32 -0.41 4.76 -10.82
N CYS A 33 -1.54 5.41 -10.58
CA CYS A 33 -1.73 6.29 -9.42
C CYS A 33 -1.61 5.53 -8.10
N MET A 34 -2.27 4.38 -8.00
CA MET A 34 -2.26 3.58 -6.78
C MET A 34 -0.85 3.04 -6.47
N ARG A 35 -0.12 2.63 -7.52
CA ARG A 35 1.30 2.26 -7.40
C ARG A 35 2.14 3.42 -6.88
N ALA A 36 2.00 4.61 -7.47
CA ALA A 36 2.74 5.79 -7.07
C ALA A 36 2.46 6.21 -5.62
N MET A 37 1.20 6.16 -5.16
CA MET A 37 0.83 6.41 -3.77
C MET A 37 1.45 5.38 -2.81
N CYS A 38 1.31 4.08 -3.14
CA CYS A 38 1.87 2.99 -2.34
C CYS A 38 3.39 3.12 -2.18
N GLU A 39 4.10 3.45 -3.26
CA GLU A 39 5.53 3.73 -3.23
C GLU A 39 5.90 4.98 -2.41
N ALA A 40 5.09 6.03 -2.48
CA ALA A 40 5.32 7.26 -1.71
C ALA A 40 5.17 7.02 -0.20
N ASP A 41 4.19 6.21 0.19
CA ASP A 41 3.83 5.97 1.59
C ASP A 41 4.77 4.96 2.28
N SER A 42 5.06 3.85 1.59
CA SER A 42 5.76 2.73 2.19
C SER A 42 6.89 2.16 1.34
N GLY A 43 7.10 2.62 0.11
CA GLY A 43 7.89 1.86 -0.88
C GLY A 43 7.14 0.63 -1.38
N CYS A 44 5.81 0.65 -1.22
CA CYS A 44 4.89 -0.41 -1.51
C CYS A 44 5.19 -1.76 -0.84
N VAL A 45 5.41 -1.72 0.46
CA VAL A 45 5.60 -2.89 1.32
C VAL A 45 4.84 -2.71 2.65
N PRO A 46 4.38 -3.81 3.29
CA PRO A 46 3.69 -3.75 4.57
C PRO A 46 4.67 -3.38 5.69
N LYS A 47 4.74 -2.10 6.06
CA LYS A 47 5.76 -1.54 6.99
C LYS A 47 5.38 -1.59 8.46
N GLY A 48 4.22 -2.13 8.84
CA GLY A 48 3.71 -1.88 10.18
C GLY A 48 3.29 -0.42 10.34
N CYS A 49 3.13 0.00 11.59
CA CYS A 49 2.68 1.33 11.96
C CYS A 49 3.85 2.24 12.35
N ASP A 50 3.74 3.52 11.99
CA ASP A 50 4.71 4.55 12.34
C ASP A 50 4.03 5.93 12.33
N GLU A 51 4.67 6.90 12.97
CA GLU A 51 4.29 8.30 12.87
C GLU A 51 5.08 8.98 11.77
N ASP A 52 4.43 9.84 10.99
CA ASP A 52 5.15 10.72 10.08
C ASP A 52 5.76 11.94 10.79
N ILE A 53 6.47 12.78 10.05
CA ILE A 53 7.12 14.00 10.57
C ILE A 53 6.13 15.02 11.17
N HIS A 54 4.83 14.85 10.93
CA HIS A 54 3.74 15.68 11.42
C HIS A 54 2.98 15.03 12.59
N GLY A 55 3.46 13.88 13.09
CA GLY A 55 2.82 13.11 14.17
C GLY A 55 1.56 12.38 13.73
N ARG A 56 1.37 12.16 12.41
CA ARG A 56 0.23 11.39 11.90
C ARG A 56 0.58 9.91 11.93
N TYR A 57 -0.16 9.15 12.74
CA TYR A 57 0.00 7.70 12.86
C TYR A 57 -0.72 6.96 11.72
N GLY A 58 -0.01 6.04 11.06
CA GLY A 58 -0.56 5.26 9.94
C GLY A 58 0.20 3.96 9.69
N CYS A 59 -0.48 2.96 9.12
CA CYS A 59 0.06 1.60 9.00
C CYS A 59 0.11 1.06 7.55
N GLY A 60 0.97 0.07 7.34
CA GLY A 60 1.01 -0.77 6.15
C GLY A 60 1.28 -0.05 4.83
N TYR A 61 0.70 -0.56 3.74
CA TYR A 61 1.05 -0.19 2.37
C TYR A 61 0.90 1.29 2.05
N PHE A 62 -0.12 1.94 2.62
CA PHE A 62 -0.47 3.33 2.34
C PHE A 62 -0.37 4.23 3.56
N ARG A 63 0.32 3.80 4.63
CA ARG A 63 0.28 4.49 5.94
C ARG A 63 -1.16 4.85 6.33
N LEU A 64 -2.08 3.90 6.16
CA LEU A 64 -3.51 4.10 6.34
C LEU A 64 -3.78 4.44 7.81
N ASN A 65 -4.43 5.58 8.06
CA ASN A 65 -4.83 6.00 9.39
C ASN A 65 -6.19 5.37 9.79
N ILE A 66 -6.38 5.03 11.07
CA ILE A 66 -7.62 4.41 11.58
C ILE A 66 -8.87 5.28 11.31
N TYR A 67 -8.78 6.61 11.39
CA TYR A 67 -9.90 7.50 11.08
C TYR A 67 -10.31 7.40 9.61
N HIS A 68 -9.35 7.22 8.69
CA HIS A 68 -9.65 6.95 7.29
C HIS A 68 -10.32 5.59 7.13
N TYR A 69 -9.82 4.56 7.82
CA TYR A 69 -10.45 3.24 7.81
C TYR A 69 -11.93 3.26 8.21
N LYS A 70 -12.27 4.01 9.26
CA LYS A 70 -13.68 4.26 9.65
C LYS A 70 -14.48 4.96 8.55
N GLN A 71 -13.88 5.95 7.90
CA GLN A 71 -14.56 6.75 6.86
C GLN A 71 -14.76 6.00 5.54
N CYS A 72 -13.97 4.96 5.27
CA CYS A 72 -14.13 4.09 4.11
C CYS A 72 -15.03 2.86 4.38
N TYR A 73 -15.78 2.88 5.49
CA TYR A 73 -16.69 1.80 5.88
C TYR A 73 -15.96 0.48 6.15
N GLN A 74 -14.75 0.54 6.70
CA GLN A 74 -14.05 -0.57 7.33
C GLN A 74 -14.04 -1.86 6.46
N PRO A 75 -13.53 -1.81 5.22
CA PRO A 75 -13.49 -3.00 4.37
C PRO A 75 -12.75 -4.14 5.07
N GLY A 76 -13.25 -5.37 4.88
CA GLY A 76 -12.67 -6.58 5.46
C GLY A 76 -12.92 -6.78 6.96
N LYS A 77 -13.61 -5.86 7.65
CA LYS A 77 -14.00 -6.04 9.05
C LYS A 77 -15.16 -7.03 9.16
N GLU A 78 -15.02 -8.03 10.03
CA GLU A 78 -16.11 -8.92 10.44
C GLU A 78 -16.97 -8.29 11.55
N ASP A 79 -18.23 -8.71 11.68
CA ASP A 79 -19.22 -8.08 12.58
C ASP A 79 -18.70 -7.93 14.02
N ASP A 80 -18.14 -8.99 14.59
CA ASP A 80 -17.63 -9.02 15.97
C ASP A 80 -16.13 -8.72 16.11
N GLN A 81 -15.44 -8.39 15.01
CA GLN A 81 -14.01 -8.08 15.05
C GLN A 81 -13.77 -6.71 15.70
N ASP A 82 -12.71 -6.61 16.50
CA ASP A 82 -12.25 -5.32 17.00
C ASP A 82 -11.85 -4.39 15.84
N GLU A 83 -12.16 -3.11 15.99
CA GLU A 83 -11.96 -2.14 14.92
C GLU A 83 -10.47 -1.84 14.67
N GLU A 84 -9.65 -1.81 15.72
CA GLU A 84 -8.22 -1.58 15.60
C GLU A 84 -7.56 -2.79 14.96
N GLU A 85 -7.95 -4.01 15.36
CA GLU A 85 -7.49 -5.25 14.73
C GLU A 85 -7.85 -5.31 13.23
N ALA A 86 -9.09 -4.97 12.88
CA ALA A 86 -9.55 -4.94 11.49
C ALA A 86 -8.80 -3.88 10.66
N TRP A 87 -8.56 -2.70 11.24
CA TRP A 87 -7.78 -1.65 10.61
C TRP A 87 -6.34 -2.09 10.34
N LEU A 88 -5.65 -2.66 11.34
CA LEU A 88 -4.28 -3.13 11.20
C LEU A 88 -4.19 -4.20 10.10
N THR A 89 -5.09 -5.17 10.13
CA THR A 89 -5.18 -6.23 9.12
C THR A 89 -5.40 -5.65 7.72
N CYS A 90 -6.31 -4.69 7.59
CA CYS A 90 -6.59 -4.04 6.32
C CYS A 90 -5.42 -3.18 5.82
N ALA A 91 -4.74 -2.46 6.71
CA ALA A 91 -3.60 -1.60 6.36
C ALA A 91 -2.42 -2.42 5.83
N GLU A 92 -2.16 -3.59 6.42
CA GLU A 92 -1.13 -4.53 5.98
C GLU A 92 -1.55 -5.38 4.76
N ASN A 93 -2.79 -5.24 4.27
CA ASN A 93 -3.28 -5.89 3.07
C ASN A 93 -3.45 -4.87 1.95
N TYR A 94 -2.69 -5.01 0.87
CA TYR A 94 -2.72 -4.05 -0.23
C TYR A 94 -4.11 -3.90 -0.85
N GLU A 95 -4.82 -5.01 -1.08
CA GLU A 95 -6.16 -4.99 -1.70
C GLU A 95 -7.21 -4.32 -0.82
N CYS A 96 -7.18 -4.59 0.48
CA CYS A 96 -8.08 -3.97 1.43
C CYS A 96 -7.81 -2.46 1.56
N SER A 97 -6.54 -2.08 1.74
CA SER A 97 -6.15 -0.69 1.93
C SER A 97 -6.39 0.15 0.67
N GLN A 98 -6.13 -0.36 -0.54
CA GLN A 98 -6.46 0.35 -1.78
C GLN A 98 -7.97 0.53 -1.99
N GLU A 99 -8.78 -0.45 -1.59
CA GLU A 99 -10.23 -0.35 -1.68
C GLU A 99 -10.74 0.71 -0.69
N CYS A 100 -10.16 0.76 0.52
CA CYS A 100 -10.44 1.83 1.48
C CYS A 100 -10.18 3.22 0.87
N LEU A 101 -8.99 3.42 0.26
CA LEU A 101 -8.62 4.66 -0.42
C LEU A 101 -9.59 5.06 -1.53
N ARG A 102 -10.00 4.10 -2.37
CA ARG A 102 -11.01 4.33 -3.42
C ARG A 102 -12.35 4.77 -2.85
N ARG A 103 -12.81 4.14 -1.76
CA ARG A 103 -14.07 4.52 -1.07
C ARG A 103 -13.97 5.93 -0.46
N LEU A 104 -12.87 6.25 0.22
CA LEU A 104 -12.59 7.59 0.76
C LEU A 104 -12.61 8.65 -0.33
N SER A 105 -11.87 8.42 -1.43
CA SER A 105 -11.81 9.34 -2.56
C SER A 105 -13.20 9.53 -3.17
N ASN A 106 -13.94 8.46 -3.44
CA ASN A 106 -15.30 8.55 -3.97
C ASN A 106 -16.25 9.31 -3.04
N ARG A 107 -16.10 9.16 -1.72
CA ARG A 107 -16.89 9.89 -0.71
C ARG A 107 -16.63 11.39 -0.76
N TYR A 108 -15.40 11.82 -0.99
CA TYR A 108 -15.00 13.23 -0.89
C TYR A 108 -14.65 13.92 -2.21
N LYS A 109 -14.70 13.22 -3.36
CA LYS A 109 -14.33 13.76 -4.68
C LYS A 109 -15.07 15.04 -5.07
N VAL A 110 -16.30 15.23 -4.61
CA VAL A 110 -17.09 16.46 -4.83
C VAL A 110 -16.43 17.70 -4.20
N LYS A 111 -15.41 17.56 -3.36
CA LYS A 111 -14.65 18.68 -2.81
C LYS A 111 -13.37 18.96 -3.60
N CYS A 112 -13.12 18.22 -4.68
CA CYS A 112 -11.91 18.23 -5.51
C CYS A 112 -12.19 18.62 -6.98
N TYR A 113 -13.18 19.48 -7.24
CA TYR A 113 -13.49 19.91 -8.61
C TYR A 113 -12.26 20.48 -9.34
N GLY A 114 -12.10 20.08 -10.61
CA GLY A 114 -11.01 20.54 -11.47
C GLY A 114 -9.67 19.85 -11.24
N LYS A 115 -9.62 18.78 -10.43
CA LYS A 115 -8.44 17.95 -10.21
C LYS A 115 -8.52 16.65 -11.01
N SER A 116 -7.38 16.07 -11.39
CA SER A 116 -7.36 14.72 -11.98
C SER A 116 -7.84 13.70 -10.96
N ASP A 117 -8.24 12.51 -11.43
CA ASP A 117 -8.63 11.42 -10.53
C ASP A 117 -7.49 11.04 -9.57
N CYS A 118 -6.24 11.08 -10.05
CA CYS A 118 -5.10 10.79 -9.20
C CYS A 118 -4.79 11.90 -8.19
N GLU A 119 -4.81 13.18 -8.60
CA GLU A 119 -4.66 14.28 -7.64
C GLU A 119 -5.76 14.24 -6.59
N THR A 120 -6.99 13.91 -6.99
CA THR A 120 -8.14 13.74 -6.08
C THR A 120 -7.88 12.62 -5.07
N LEU A 121 -7.49 11.43 -5.54
CA LEU A 121 -7.20 10.27 -4.70
C LEU A 121 -6.06 10.57 -3.71
N ALA A 122 -4.93 11.07 -4.22
CA ALA A 122 -3.74 11.35 -3.42
C ALA A 122 -3.99 12.43 -2.36
N ARG A 123 -4.65 13.53 -2.73
CA ARG A 123 -4.87 14.64 -1.79
C ARG A 123 -5.95 14.32 -0.77
N ILE A 124 -6.97 13.53 -1.11
CA ILE A 124 -7.94 13.03 -0.11
C ILE A 124 -7.28 12.05 0.85
N HIS A 125 -6.36 11.21 0.38
CA HIS A 125 -5.60 10.31 1.26
C HIS A 125 -4.75 11.09 2.26
N ASP A 126 -4.00 12.09 1.81
CA ASP A 126 -3.09 12.83 2.68
C ASP A 126 -3.81 13.82 3.64
N GLY A 127 -4.88 14.47 3.16
CA GLY A 127 -5.56 15.54 3.91
C GLY A 127 -7.02 15.27 4.27
N GLY A 128 -7.51 14.05 4.07
CA GLY A 128 -8.89 13.68 4.32
C GLY A 128 -9.90 14.47 3.47
N ALA A 129 -11.09 14.69 4.02
CA ALA A 129 -12.23 15.26 3.28
C ALA A 129 -11.97 16.61 2.62
N ASN A 130 -11.05 17.43 3.15
CA ASN A 130 -10.73 18.75 2.61
C ASN A 130 -9.35 18.81 1.96
N GLY A 131 -8.71 17.65 1.73
CA GLY A 131 -7.33 17.58 1.26
C GLY A 131 -7.08 18.35 -0.03
N CYS A 132 -7.98 18.30 -1.01
CA CYS A 132 -7.86 19.06 -2.27
C CYS A 132 -7.93 20.59 -2.11
N ARG A 133 -8.46 21.09 -0.98
CA ARG A 133 -8.59 22.51 -0.67
C ARG A 133 -7.44 23.03 0.20
N SER A 134 -6.72 22.15 0.89
CA SER A 134 -5.55 22.53 1.69
C SER A 134 -4.28 22.51 0.84
N LYS A 135 -3.47 23.57 0.92
CA LYS A 135 -2.13 23.59 0.29
C LYS A 135 -1.16 22.60 0.95
N ASP A 136 -1.46 22.16 2.18
CA ASP A 136 -0.61 21.26 2.96
C ASP A 136 -0.47 19.88 2.32
N THR A 137 -1.38 19.51 1.41
CA THR A 137 -1.34 18.24 0.66
C THR A 137 -0.60 18.31 -0.68
N LEU A 138 -0.15 19.51 -1.08
CA LEU A 138 0.62 19.66 -2.32
C LEU A 138 1.99 18.97 -2.27
N PRO A 139 2.75 18.98 -1.16
CA PRO A 139 4.00 18.22 -1.06
C PRO A 139 3.80 16.74 -1.35
N TYR A 140 2.81 16.10 -0.73
CA TYR A 140 2.49 14.70 -0.97
C TYR A 140 2.10 14.46 -2.44
N TRP A 141 1.18 15.28 -2.97
CA TRP A 141 0.77 15.18 -4.38
C TRP A 141 1.96 15.31 -5.34
N ASN A 142 2.88 16.22 -5.10
CA ASN A 142 4.06 16.39 -5.95
C ASN A 142 4.95 15.15 -5.95
N ILE A 143 5.09 14.46 -4.82
CA ILE A 143 5.81 13.17 -4.74
C ILE A 143 5.10 12.11 -5.60
N VAL A 144 3.78 12.00 -5.47
CA VAL A 144 2.98 11.05 -6.27
C VAL A 144 3.07 11.37 -7.77
N LYS A 145 2.95 12.64 -8.16
CA LYS A 145 3.06 13.11 -9.55
C LYS A 145 4.45 12.87 -10.15
N GLN A 146 5.51 12.94 -9.36
CA GLN A 146 6.86 12.57 -9.83
C GLN A 146 6.95 11.07 -10.14
N LYS A 147 6.30 10.23 -9.34
CA LYS A 147 6.25 8.77 -9.53
C LYS A 147 5.29 8.34 -10.63
N CYS A 148 4.26 9.14 -10.91
CA CYS A 148 3.35 8.95 -12.03
C CYS A 148 3.19 10.24 -12.84
N PRO A 149 4.11 10.55 -13.77
CA PRO A 149 4.06 11.78 -14.56
C PRO A 149 2.80 11.94 -15.43
N GLN A 150 2.16 10.83 -15.81
CA GLN A 150 0.93 10.77 -16.60
C GLN A 150 -0.35 10.81 -15.76
N CYS A 151 -0.24 10.72 -14.43
CA CYS A 151 -1.31 11.01 -13.48
C CYS A 151 -1.44 12.53 -13.25
#